data_AF-A0A2V7U6S3-F1
#
_entry.id   AF-A0A2V7U6S3-F1
#
_cell.length_a   1.000
_cell.length_b   1.000
_cell.length_c   1.000
_cell.angle_alpha   90.00
_cell.angle_beta   90.00
_cell.angle_gamma   90.00
#
_symmetry.space_group_name_H-M   'P 1'
#
loop_
_entity.id
_entity.type
_entity.pdbx_description
1 polymer ?
#
loop_
_entity_poly.entity_id
_entity_poly.type
_entity_poly.pdbx_seq_one_letter_code
_entity_poly.pdbx_strand_id
1 'polypeptide(L)'
;MAAQTRSFRGLLVLLPAGLVALGLLGRALATRAWTSFTTYQTPFAFKNPRAIAPPRLVGQVVIVIVDGLAYHASRSMPFLNELRRQGADVDCRAGLPSLSLPGRAVMLSGSWPEIHGQATNFNPRPLTVETLFQTARRKGMRTALAAGAGAQTLFAPWIDERVVYGRLDPADSRDLPKLEAELRWMGEVTRALLREKRPDLFVLDFSITDDAGHGWGAASPQYHEAAQAVDEEIQRLAPEIDLRRSVLIVTADHGHTPRGGHGGPEESVMHVPLVLVGGPVRPGTTGVAEQIDLAPTVSTLLGIEIPASSQGRPLLDLLDLAPEARRRALESLRQQRESFVAQYVAWVSGRPPASPRASGLARAQTIEAGLGPLEQEVQLARDLRLQDEARSRLGALLAFLLLPLLVLGGLRALGLFSNAELSLGVLAALGATILYHALFPVLGLDYSFSAVNRDEYLGAFFAKDMALAAVVCAVAVMAAAAWMERRLRPAPAGALARVAWLAAAALAYLFLVRMAFVYWRNGVFLRWHMPAQNWGFSFYLDALALSAVCFAGVALPLAAWLAARLTRATLRRHAATGASLRR
;
A
#
# COMPACT_ATOMS: atom_id res chain seq x y z
N MET A 1 11.40 -53.75 -23.85
CA MET A 1 10.44 -52.65 -23.61
C MET A 1 9.75 -52.69 -22.24
N ALA A 2 9.29 -53.84 -21.73
CA ALA A 2 8.57 -53.92 -20.44
C ALA A 2 9.38 -53.54 -19.18
N ALA A 3 10.71 -53.76 -19.18
CA ALA A 3 11.60 -53.37 -18.08
C ALA A 3 11.83 -51.85 -18.00
N GLN A 4 11.94 -51.17 -19.15
CA GLN A 4 12.08 -49.71 -19.23
C GLN A 4 10.82 -48.99 -18.71
N THR A 5 9.62 -49.48 -19.05
CA THR A 5 8.35 -48.92 -18.56
C THR A 5 8.13 -49.08 -17.05
N ARG A 6 8.78 -50.05 -16.38
CA ARG A 6 8.73 -50.16 -14.91
C ARG A 6 9.65 -49.14 -14.21
N SER A 7 10.79 -48.81 -14.81
CA SER A 7 11.74 -47.81 -14.30
C SER A 7 11.13 -46.40 -14.26
N PHE A 8 10.37 -45.99 -15.28
CA PHE A 8 9.76 -44.66 -15.34
C PHE A 8 8.57 -44.47 -14.39
N ARG A 9 7.88 -45.53 -13.96
CA ARG A 9 6.76 -45.41 -12.99
C ARG A 9 7.21 -44.93 -11.60
N GLY A 10 8.47 -45.14 -11.23
CA GLY A 10 9.06 -44.57 -10.00
C GLY A 10 9.12 -43.04 -10.00
N LEU A 11 9.19 -42.41 -11.18
CA LEU A 11 9.19 -40.93 -11.30
C LEU A 11 7.86 -40.30 -10.89
N LEU A 12 6.75 -41.05 -10.88
CA LEU A 12 5.46 -40.54 -10.44
C LEU A 12 5.44 -40.24 -8.93
N VAL A 13 6.32 -40.84 -8.15
CA VAL A 13 6.52 -40.54 -6.72
C VAL A 13 7.15 -39.15 -6.52
N LEU A 14 7.80 -38.60 -7.56
CA LEU A 14 8.40 -37.27 -7.51
C LEU A 14 7.38 -36.14 -7.68
N LEU A 15 6.19 -36.40 -8.22
CA LEU A 15 5.14 -35.38 -8.37
C LEU A 15 4.66 -34.80 -7.03
N PRO A 16 4.25 -35.60 -6.03
CA PRO A 16 3.90 -35.06 -4.72
C PRO A 16 5.09 -34.39 -4.01
N ALA A 17 6.31 -34.91 -4.16
CA ALA A 17 7.51 -34.26 -3.62
C ALA A 17 7.77 -32.89 -4.28
N GLY A 18 7.59 -32.79 -5.60
CA GLY A 18 7.70 -31.54 -6.34
C GLY A 18 6.63 -30.52 -5.93
N LEU A 19 5.40 -30.96 -5.68
CA LEU A 19 4.35 -30.10 -5.11
C LEU A 19 4.76 -29.57 -3.73
N VAL A 20 5.25 -30.42 -2.83
CA VAL A 20 5.74 -29.96 -1.52
C VAL A 20 6.87 -28.93 -1.67
N ALA A 21 7.84 -29.18 -2.55
CA ALA A 21 8.93 -28.23 -2.79
C ALA A 21 8.43 -26.88 -3.34
N LEU A 22 7.48 -26.89 -4.28
CA LEU A 22 6.84 -25.68 -4.79
C LEU A 22 6.01 -24.96 -3.71
N GLY A 23 5.35 -25.70 -2.83
CA GLY A 23 4.59 -25.14 -1.71
C GLY A 23 5.49 -24.42 -0.70
N LEU A 24 6.66 -25.01 -0.41
CA LEU A 24 7.71 -24.40 0.40
C LEU A 24 8.31 -23.15 -0.26
N LEU A 25 8.53 -23.19 -1.58
CA LEU A 25 8.97 -22.02 -2.35
C LEU A 25 7.96 -20.88 -2.27
N GLY A 26 6.67 -21.15 -2.48
CA GLY A 26 5.60 -20.15 -2.34
C GLY A 26 5.59 -19.50 -0.97
N ARG A 27 5.68 -20.31 0.09
CA ARG A 27 5.79 -19.81 1.47
C ARG A 27 7.04 -18.94 1.68
N ALA A 28 8.20 -19.37 1.19
CA ALA A 28 9.45 -18.61 1.33
C ALA A 28 9.40 -17.27 0.59
N LEU A 29 8.82 -17.24 -0.62
CA LEU A 29 8.63 -16.02 -1.40
C LEU A 29 7.64 -15.07 -0.72
N ALA A 30 6.53 -15.58 -0.19
CA ALA A 30 5.57 -14.80 0.57
C ALA A 30 6.24 -14.16 1.80
N THR A 31 6.93 -14.95 2.63
CA THR A 31 7.68 -14.44 3.79
C THR A 31 8.68 -13.36 3.38
N ARG A 32 9.46 -13.60 2.32
CA ARG A 32 10.45 -12.63 1.85
C ARG A 32 9.82 -11.32 1.38
N ALA A 33 8.72 -11.38 0.63
CA ALA A 33 8.00 -10.19 0.17
C ALA A 33 7.44 -9.40 1.37
N TRP A 34 6.81 -10.09 2.32
CA TRP A 34 6.26 -9.47 3.53
C TRP A 34 7.33 -8.80 4.40
N THR A 35 8.43 -9.51 4.67
CA THR A 35 9.55 -8.94 5.43
C THR A 35 10.17 -7.76 4.70
N SER A 36 10.39 -7.88 3.38
CA SER A 36 10.94 -6.78 2.58
C SER A 36 10.08 -5.52 2.64
N PHE A 37 8.76 -5.66 2.74
CA PHE A 37 7.81 -4.55 2.87
C PHE A 37 7.78 -3.97 4.28
N THR A 38 7.58 -4.82 5.31
CA THR A 38 7.41 -4.41 6.71
C THR A 38 8.69 -3.99 7.42
N THR A 39 9.85 -4.29 6.85
CA THR A 39 11.16 -3.90 7.39
C THR A 39 12.02 -3.14 6.39
N TYR A 40 11.41 -2.52 5.39
CA TYR A 40 12.12 -1.71 4.39
C TYR A 40 13.00 -0.65 5.08
N GLN A 41 14.20 -0.47 4.55
CA GLN A 41 15.11 0.59 4.97
C GLN A 41 15.50 1.39 3.73
N THR A 42 15.26 2.69 3.79
CA THR A 42 15.57 3.58 2.68
C THR A 42 17.09 3.77 2.54
N PRO A 43 17.63 3.70 1.31
CA PRO A 43 18.99 4.15 1.04
C PRO A 43 19.12 5.67 0.90
N PHE A 44 18.01 6.42 0.96
CA PHE A 44 17.92 7.83 0.59
C PHE A 44 17.94 8.80 1.78
N ALA A 45 18.77 8.53 2.79
CA ALA A 45 18.96 9.41 3.95
C ALA A 45 19.79 10.67 3.59
N PHE A 46 19.38 11.39 2.55
CA PHE A 46 20.09 12.52 2.00
C PHE A 46 20.12 13.72 2.95
N LYS A 47 21.17 14.53 2.81
CA LYS A 47 21.34 15.78 3.56
C LYS A 47 21.49 16.93 2.58
N ASN A 48 21.05 18.12 2.98
CA ASN A 48 21.23 19.32 2.18
C ASN A 48 22.38 20.17 2.77
N PRO A 49 23.61 20.07 2.24
CA PRO A 49 24.78 20.73 2.82
C PRO A 49 24.77 22.25 2.67
N ARG A 50 23.89 22.80 1.83
CA ARG A 50 23.80 24.24 1.53
C ARG A 50 22.37 24.75 1.68
N ALA A 51 21.64 24.22 2.65
CA ALA A 51 20.25 24.55 2.84
C ALA A 51 20.05 26.05 3.05
N ILE A 52 19.14 26.64 2.26
CA ILE A 52 18.76 28.05 2.37
C ILE A 52 17.32 28.10 2.85
N ALA A 53 17.05 28.91 3.87
CA ALA A 53 15.70 29.17 4.35
C ALA A 53 15.15 30.46 3.73
N PRO A 54 13.86 30.50 3.34
CA PRO A 54 13.21 31.75 2.96
C PRO A 54 12.97 32.64 4.19
N PRO A 55 12.61 33.93 4.00
CA PRO A 55 12.13 34.76 5.09
C PRO A 55 10.94 34.13 5.81
N ARG A 56 10.91 34.24 7.13
CA ARG A 56 9.79 33.77 7.96
C ARG A 56 8.56 34.63 7.71
N LEU A 57 7.41 34.00 7.44
CA LEU A 57 6.14 34.68 7.16
C LEU A 57 5.21 34.69 8.37
N VAL A 58 5.22 33.63 9.18
CA VAL A 58 4.39 33.51 10.38
C VAL A 58 5.18 33.06 11.60
N GLY A 59 4.67 33.43 12.78
CA GLY A 59 5.21 33.03 14.07
C GLY A 59 4.87 31.59 14.44
N GLN A 60 3.80 31.02 13.89
CA GLN A 60 3.39 29.67 14.25
C GLN A 60 2.64 28.98 13.12
N VAL A 61 2.82 27.67 13.01
CA VAL A 61 1.99 26.79 12.20
C VAL A 61 1.44 25.68 13.10
N VAL A 62 0.12 25.52 13.10
CA VAL A 62 -0.59 24.43 13.76
C VAL A 62 -1.20 23.54 12.68
N ILE A 63 -0.90 22.25 12.73
CA ILE A 63 -1.40 21.24 11.79
C ILE A 63 -2.29 20.27 12.56
N VAL A 64 -3.56 20.21 12.19
CA VAL A 64 -4.53 19.23 12.66
C VAL A 64 -4.67 18.15 11.58
N ILE A 65 -4.21 16.94 11.89
CA ILE A 65 -4.40 15.76 11.05
C ILE A 65 -5.60 14.99 11.60
N VAL A 66 -6.70 14.96 10.87
CA VAL A 66 -7.86 14.16 11.22
C VAL A 66 -7.68 12.77 10.57
N ASP A 67 -7.25 11.79 11.35
CA ASP A 67 -6.87 10.45 10.87
C ASP A 67 -8.07 9.78 10.19
N GLY A 68 -7.88 9.25 8.98
CA GLY A 68 -8.95 8.56 8.26
C GLY A 68 -10.15 9.44 7.84
N LEU A 69 -10.04 10.77 7.83
CA LEU A 69 -11.12 11.67 7.38
C LEU A 69 -11.25 11.70 5.85
N ALA A 70 -12.32 11.10 5.36
CA ALA A 70 -12.71 11.09 3.96
C ALA A 70 -13.20 12.48 3.52
N TYR A 71 -12.88 12.84 2.27
CA TYR A 71 -13.23 14.14 1.71
C TYR A 71 -14.74 14.46 1.81
N HIS A 72 -15.64 13.51 1.51
CA HIS A 72 -17.09 13.74 1.56
C HIS A 72 -17.58 14.09 2.97
N ALA A 73 -17.05 13.44 4.00
CA ALA A 73 -17.40 13.73 5.38
C ALA A 73 -16.93 15.12 5.78
N SER A 74 -15.72 15.50 5.36
CA SER A 74 -15.19 16.85 5.61
C SER A 74 -16.04 17.97 5.02
N ARG A 75 -16.77 17.70 3.91
CA ARG A 75 -17.70 18.66 3.29
C ARG A 75 -18.96 18.90 4.12
N SER A 76 -19.24 18.03 5.08
CA SER A 76 -20.40 18.14 5.96
C SER A 76 -20.08 18.77 7.32
N MET A 77 -18.82 19.12 7.58
CA MET A 77 -18.33 19.75 8.81
C MET A 77 -18.57 21.28 8.75
N PRO A 78 -19.55 21.85 9.50
CA PRO A 78 -19.93 23.24 9.37
C PRO A 78 -18.81 24.26 9.68
N PHE A 79 -18.05 24.05 10.74
CA PHE A 79 -16.97 24.95 11.15
C PHE A 79 -15.77 24.84 10.21
N LEU A 80 -15.37 23.64 9.80
CA LEU A 80 -14.35 23.47 8.76
C LEU A 80 -14.75 24.16 7.45
N ASN A 81 -16.03 24.14 7.08
CA ASN A 81 -16.55 24.90 5.93
C ASN A 81 -16.49 26.42 6.12
N GLU A 82 -16.58 26.91 7.36
CA GLU A 82 -16.30 28.31 7.67
C GLU A 82 -14.83 28.64 7.46
N LEU A 83 -13.91 27.80 7.97
CA LEU A 83 -12.46 27.96 7.74
C LEU A 83 -12.11 27.96 6.25
N ARG A 84 -12.76 27.11 5.44
CA ARG A 84 -12.62 27.10 3.97
C ARG A 84 -12.96 28.45 3.33
N ARG A 85 -14.04 29.11 3.78
CA ARG A 85 -14.43 30.44 3.26
C ARG A 85 -13.47 31.53 3.70
N GLN A 86 -12.91 31.42 4.90
CA GLN A 86 -11.96 32.38 5.47
C GLN A 86 -10.53 32.21 4.93
N GLY A 87 -10.19 31.03 4.43
CA GLY A 87 -8.85 30.67 3.98
C GLY A 87 -8.84 30.05 2.59
N ALA A 88 -8.05 28.98 2.43
CA ALA A 88 -7.94 28.22 1.19
C ALA A 88 -8.60 26.84 1.33
N ASP A 89 -9.33 26.42 0.30
CA ASP A 89 -9.93 25.09 0.17
C ASP A 89 -9.25 24.30 -0.95
N VAL A 90 -8.45 23.31 -0.58
CA VAL A 90 -7.54 22.62 -1.50
C VAL A 90 -7.99 21.17 -1.67
N ASP A 91 -8.13 20.75 -2.92
CA ASP A 91 -8.32 19.36 -3.31
C ASP A 91 -6.98 18.64 -3.15
N CYS A 92 -6.89 17.73 -2.18
CA CYS A 92 -5.64 17.08 -1.79
C CYS A 92 -5.68 15.57 -2.02
N ARG A 93 -4.61 15.05 -2.60
CA ARG A 93 -4.41 13.61 -2.80
C ARG A 93 -3.38 13.04 -1.84
N ALA A 94 -3.73 11.95 -1.17
CA ALA A 94 -2.84 11.17 -0.34
C ALA A 94 -1.85 10.33 -1.17
N GLY A 95 -0.77 9.89 -0.53
CA GLY A 95 0.21 8.99 -1.13
C GLY A 95 -0.15 7.51 -1.01
N LEU A 96 0.54 6.65 -1.78
CA LEU A 96 0.50 5.20 -1.60
C LEU A 96 1.70 4.70 -0.79
N PRO A 97 1.51 3.76 0.16
CA PRO A 97 0.22 3.22 0.58
C PRO A 97 -0.52 4.23 1.46
N SER A 98 -1.85 4.29 1.34
CA SER A 98 -2.70 5.27 2.06
C SER A 98 -2.94 4.84 3.51
N LEU A 99 -1.86 4.57 4.22
CA LEU A 99 -1.81 4.15 5.61
C LEU A 99 -1.34 5.32 6.49
N SER A 100 -1.74 5.28 7.75
CA SER A 100 -1.63 6.41 8.67
C SER A 100 -0.16 6.82 8.96
N LEU A 101 0.73 5.88 9.31
CA LEU A 101 2.15 6.20 9.57
C LEU A 101 2.93 6.62 8.32
N PRO A 102 2.78 5.95 7.15
CA PRO A 102 3.35 6.43 5.90
C PRO A 102 2.85 7.84 5.52
N GLY A 103 1.53 8.10 5.60
CA GLY A 103 0.95 9.40 5.27
C GLY A 103 1.46 10.55 6.15
N ARG A 104 1.55 10.31 7.47
CA ARG A 104 2.18 11.27 8.41
C ARG A 104 3.64 11.56 8.05
N ALA A 105 4.41 10.53 7.68
CA ALA A 105 5.80 10.70 7.26
C ALA A 105 5.91 11.51 5.95
N VAL A 106 5.01 11.29 4.98
CA VAL A 106 4.93 12.10 3.75
C VAL A 106 4.68 13.57 4.08
N MET A 107 3.63 13.86 4.84
CA MET A 107 3.23 15.22 5.19
C MET A 107 4.32 16.02 5.91
N LEU A 108 5.13 15.35 6.75
CA LEU A 108 6.11 16.01 7.63
C LEU A 108 7.55 15.92 7.13
N SER A 109 7.85 15.11 6.11
CA SER A 109 9.16 15.07 5.44
C SER A 109 9.13 15.65 4.02
N GLY A 110 7.95 15.72 3.41
CA GLY A 110 7.77 16.06 2.01
C GLY A 110 8.33 15.00 1.07
N SER A 111 8.50 13.76 1.51
CA SER A 111 9.07 12.68 0.68
C SER A 111 8.14 11.47 0.62
N TRP A 112 8.18 10.66 -0.44
CA TRP A 112 7.35 9.46 -0.57
C TRP A 112 7.89 8.27 0.24
N PRO A 113 7.09 7.21 0.52
CA PRO A 113 7.50 6.06 1.33
C PRO A 113 8.78 5.34 0.88
N GLU A 114 9.04 5.33 -0.41
CA GLU A 114 10.31 4.81 -0.94
C GLU A 114 11.53 5.63 -0.48
N ILE A 115 11.36 6.94 -0.25
CA ILE A 115 12.39 7.89 0.17
C ILE A 115 12.52 7.94 1.69
N HIS A 116 11.43 8.11 2.45
CA HIS A 116 11.54 8.17 3.92
C HIS A 116 11.69 6.81 4.60
N GLY A 117 11.31 5.71 3.93
CA GLY A 117 11.52 4.35 4.41
C GLY A 117 10.44 3.77 5.32
N GLN A 118 9.42 4.56 5.70
CA GLN A 118 8.27 4.07 6.47
C GLN A 118 7.17 3.63 5.52
N ALA A 119 7.27 2.41 4.98
CA ALA A 119 6.34 1.90 3.97
C ALA A 119 5.03 1.32 4.54
N THR A 120 4.92 1.12 5.87
CA THR A 120 3.79 0.41 6.49
C THR A 120 3.46 0.99 7.87
N ASN A 121 2.37 0.54 8.52
CA ASN A 121 2.12 0.82 9.94
C ASN A 121 2.93 -0.09 10.90
N PHE A 122 3.59 -1.13 10.37
CA PHE A 122 4.41 -2.05 11.16
C PHE A 122 5.80 -1.48 11.45
N ASN A 123 6.37 -1.92 12.58
CA ASN A 123 7.76 -1.66 12.99
C ASN A 123 8.18 -0.18 12.89
N PRO A 124 7.41 0.77 13.47
CA PRO A 124 7.74 2.19 13.41
C PRO A 124 9.13 2.44 13.99
N ARG A 125 9.90 3.31 13.32
CA ARG A 125 11.26 3.67 13.70
C ARG A 125 11.49 5.16 13.43
N PRO A 126 12.44 5.81 14.12
CA PRO A 126 12.84 7.17 13.79
C PRO A 126 13.20 7.29 12.30
N LEU A 127 12.61 8.28 11.64
CA LEU A 127 12.89 8.55 10.23
C LEU A 127 14.34 9.00 10.06
N THR A 128 15.02 8.45 9.05
CA THR A 128 16.41 8.79 8.72
C THR A 128 16.51 10.03 7.83
N VAL A 129 15.45 10.34 7.08
CA VAL A 129 15.31 11.58 6.31
C VAL A 129 14.97 12.75 7.23
N GLU A 130 15.21 13.96 6.73
CA GLU A 130 14.83 15.17 7.46
C GLU A 130 13.31 15.36 7.51
N THR A 131 12.84 15.99 8.58
CA THR A 131 11.43 16.34 8.78
C THR A 131 11.31 17.79 9.22
N LEU A 132 10.09 18.34 9.17
CA LEU A 132 9.78 19.67 9.66
C LEU A 132 10.26 19.92 11.10
N PHE A 133 10.12 18.91 11.97
CA PHE A 133 10.61 18.98 13.34
C PHE A 133 12.12 19.19 13.42
N GLN A 134 12.88 18.44 12.60
CA GLN A 134 14.34 18.57 12.53
C GLN A 134 14.76 19.97 12.03
N THR A 135 14.15 20.44 10.95
CA THR A 135 14.48 21.73 10.33
C THR A 135 14.07 22.91 11.23
N ALA A 136 12.93 22.81 11.93
CA ALA A 136 12.47 23.80 12.90
C ALA A 136 13.41 23.90 14.11
N ARG A 137 13.76 22.75 14.71
CA ARG A 137 14.72 22.68 15.84
C ARG A 137 16.08 23.27 15.49
N ARG A 138 16.59 23.03 14.27
CA ARG A 138 17.85 23.64 13.79
C ARG A 138 17.80 25.17 13.72
N LYS A 139 16.61 25.77 13.62
CA LYS A 139 16.38 27.22 13.68
C LYS A 139 16.01 27.72 15.09
N GLY A 140 16.14 26.88 16.12
CA GLY A 140 15.85 27.24 17.50
C GLY A 140 14.35 27.36 17.81
N MET A 141 13.49 26.82 16.95
CA MET A 141 12.04 26.84 17.14
C MET A 141 11.58 25.76 18.13
N ARG A 142 10.51 26.07 18.86
CA ARG A 142 9.84 25.13 19.76
C ARG A 142 8.86 24.26 18.99
N THR A 143 8.95 22.95 19.20
CA THR A 143 8.18 21.94 18.49
C THR A 143 7.29 21.14 19.42
N ALA A 144 6.08 20.80 18.97
CA ALA A 144 5.17 19.95 19.72
C ALA A 144 4.50 18.90 18.82
N LEU A 145 4.26 17.71 19.38
CA LEU A 145 3.50 16.64 18.73
C LEU A 145 2.50 16.01 19.71
N ALA A 146 1.22 16.10 19.37
CA ALA A 146 0.15 15.36 20.03
C ALA A 146 -0.32 14.23 19.10
N ALA A 147 0.18 13.02 19.33
CA ALA A 147 -0.05 11.89 18.43
C ALA A 147 0.16 10.55 19.14
N GLY A 148 -0.38 9.48 18.57
CA GLY A 148 -0.17 8.11 19.05
C GLY A 148 1.30 7.68 19.01
N ALA A 149 1.63 6.61 19.76
CA ALA A 149 2.99 6.15 19.96
C ALA A 149 3.79 5.86 18.67
N GLY A 150 3.12 5.41 17.60
CA GLY A 150 3.75 5.19 16.30
C GLY A 150 4.34 6.46 15.71
N ALA A 151 3.54 7.54 15.63
CA ALA A 151 3.99 8.84 15.13
C ALA A 151 5.08 9.46 16.03
N GLN A 152 4.93 9.33 17.36
CA GLN A 152 5.98 9.74 18.32
C GLN A 152 7.32 9.07 18.03
N THR A 153 7.29 7.79 17.64
CA THR A 153 8.48 7.01 17.28
C THR A 153 9.11 7.51 15.98
N LEU A 154 8.30 7.84 14.95
CA LEU A 154 8.79 8.33 13.66
C LEU A 154 9.60 9.63 13.78
N PHE A 155 9.13 10.55 14.62
CA PHE A 155 9.66 11.91 14.69
C PHE A 155 10.63 12.15 15.87
N ALA A 156 10.88 11.13 16.69
CA ALA A 156 11.91 11.20 17.73
C ALA A 156 13.32 11.43 17.13
N PRO A 157 14.24 12.12 17.86
CA PRO A 157 14.06 12.81 19.13
C PRO A 157 13.61 14.29 18.98
N TRP A 158 13.09 14.70 17.82
CA TRP A 158 13.04 16.11 17.41
C TRP A 158 11.83 16.90 17.92
N ILE A 159 11.17 16.40 18.96
CA ILE A 159 9.95 17.00 19.53
C ILE A 159 10.26 17.44 20.96
N ASP A 160 10.02 18.73 21.26
CA ASP A 160 10.23 19.30 22.60
C ASP A 160 9.08 18.95 23.56
N GLU A 161 7.83 19.13 23.11
CA GLU A 161 6.63 18.91 23.92
C GLU A 161 5.78 17.78 23.32
N ARG A 162 5.39 16.79 24.13
CA ARG A 162 4.70 15.58 23.65
C ARG A 162 3.40 15.35 24.39
N VAL A 163 2.35 15.05 23.64
CA VAL A 163 1.11 14.46 24.16
C VAL A 163 0.93 13.12 23.46
N VAL A 164 0.74 12.05 24.23
CA VAL A 164 0.61 10.70 23.70
C VAL A 164 -0.72 10.14 24.19
N TYR A 165 -1.64 9.87 23.28
CA TYR A 165 -2.80 9.05 23.59
C TYR A 165 -2.45 7.58 23.38
N GLY A 166 -3.16 6.73 24.12
CA GLY A 166 -3.11 5.29 23.91
C GLY A 166 -3.92 4.94 22.66
N ARG A 167 -3.44 4.00 21.86
CA ARG A 167 -4.31 3.38 20.86
C ARG A 167 -5.40 2.63 21.61
N LEU A 168 -6.67 2.99 21.39
CA LEU A 168 -7.80 2.24 21.93
C LEU A 168 -7.75 0.79 21.47
N ASP A 169 -8.33 -0.11 22.28
CA ASP A 169 -8.45 -1.51 21.86
C ASP A 169 -9.26 -1.54 20.56
N PRO A 170 -8.86 -2.30 19.53
CA PRO A 170 -9.69 -2.50 18.34
C PRO A 170 -11.18 -2.80 18.63
N ALA A 171 -11.48 -3.48 19.74
CA ALA A 171 -12.84 -3.75 20.21
C ALA A 171 -13.64 -2.48 20.57
N ASP A 172 -12.97 -1.41 20.98
CA ASP A 172 -13.55 -0.13 21.39
C ASP A 172 -13.97 0.76 20.21
N SER A 173 -13.53 0.43 19.00
CA SER A 173 -13.90 1.20 17.79
C SER A 173 -15.38 1.24 17.47
N ARG A 174 -16.18 0.44 18.17
CA ARG A 174 -17.64 0.45 18.12
C ARG A 174 -18.29 1.14 19.31
N ASP A 175 -17.52 1.84 20.14
CA ASP A 175 -17.96 2.62 21.29
C ASP A 175 -17.72 4.11 21.04
N LEU A 176 -18.61 4.73 20.26
CA LEU A 176 -18.46 6.14 19.87
C LEU A 176 -18.38 7.10 21.07
N PRO A 177 -19.18 6.95 22.15
CA PRO A 177 -19.02 7.77 23.36
C PRO A 177 -17.61 7.70 23.97
N LYS A 178 -16.98 6.52 23.95
CA LYS A 178 -15.59 6.37 24.41
C LYS A 178 -14.61 7.09 23.48
N LEU A 179 -14.77 6.96 22.16
CA LEU A 179 -13.94 7.68 21.19
C LEU A 179 -14.06 9.20 21.38
N GLU A 180 -15.28 9.71 21.59
CA GLU A 180 -15.51 11.14 21.84
C GLU A 180 -14.90 11.61 23.16
N ALA A 181 -14.93 10.79 24.21
CA ALA A 181 -14.31 11.13 25.49
C ALA A 181 -12.79 11.30 25.34
N GLU A 182 -12.14 10.42 24.57
CA GLU A 182 -10.71 10.55 24.26
C GLU A 182 -10.43 11.79 23.39
N LEU A 183 -11.26 12.04 22.37
CA LEU A 183 -11.18 13.25 21.56
C LEU A 183 -11.27 14.52 22.43
N ARG A 184 -12.24 14.59 23.35
CA ARG A 184 -12.43 15.73 24.26
C ARG A 184 -11.23 15.93 25.17
N TRP A 185 -10.68 14.84 25.73
CA TRP A 185 -9.45 14.89 26.53
C TRP A 185 -8.26 15.40 25.71
N MET A 186 -8.08 14.88 24.48
CA MET A 186 -7.03 15.33 23.57
C MET A 186 -7.18 16.83 23.25
N GLY A 187 -8.40 17.27 22.95
CA GLY A 187 -8.73 18.67 22.71
C GLY A 187 -8.37 19.56 23.89
N GLU A 188 -8.67 19.14 25.12
CA GLU A 188 -8.33 19.89 26.34
C GLU A 188 -6.81 20.04 26.52
N VAL A 189 -6.07 18.94 26.45
CA VAL A 189 -4.62 18.93 26.67
C VAL A 189 -3.88 19.69 25.57
N THR A 190 -4.31 19.56 24.30
CA THR A 190 -3.69 20.28 23.17
C THR A 190 -3.96 21.79 23.24
N ARG A 191 -5.15 22.22 23.65
CA ARG A 191 -5.43 23.64 23.93
C ARG A 191 -4.59 24.18 25.08
N ALA A 192 -4.42 23.41 26.17
CA ALA A 192 -3.55 23.80 27.28
C ALA A 192 -2.08 23.97 26.81
N LEU A 193 -1.57 23.03 26.02
CA LEU A 193 -0.24 23.09 25.43
C LEU A 193 -0.06 24.35 24.57
N LEU A 194 -1.04 24.71 23.73
CA LEU A 194 -1.00 25.93 22.93
C LEU A 194 -0.86 27.18 23.80
N ARG A 195 -1.65 27.30 24.86
CA ARG A 195 -1.62 28.47 25.77
C ARG A 195 -0.31 28.58 26.55
N GLU A 196 0.15 27.46 27.10
CA GLU A 196 1.27 27.41 28.05
C GLU A 196 2.64 27.33 27.36
N LYS A 197 2.74 26.49 26.33
CA LYS A 197 4.02 26.18 25.67
C LYS A 197 4.26 27.01 24.43
N ARG A 198 3.21 27.47 23.75
CA ARG A 198 3.27 28.31 22.54
C ARG A 198 4.29 27.80 21.51
N PRO A 199 4.18 26.55 21.04
CA PRO A 199 5.09 26.00 20.03
C PRO A 199 5.03 26.80 18.73
N ASP A 200 6.17 26.96 18.04
CA ASP A 200 6.23 27.55 16.69
C ASP A 200 5.71 26.56 15.64
N LEU A 201 5.96 25.26 15.83
CA LEU A 201 5.41 24.18 15.01
C LEU A 201 4.68 23.20 15.93
N PHE A 202 3.36 23.08 15.75
CA PHE A 202 2.56 22.10 16.47
C PHE A 202 1.83 21.20 15.48
N VAL A 203 2.02 19.89 15.62
CA VAL A 203 1.21 18.90 14.91
C VAL A 203 0.39 18.15 15.95
N LEU A 204 -0.91 18.04 15.71
CA LEU A 204 -1.80 17.18 16.49
C LEU A 204 -2.62 16.30 15.55
N ASP A 205 -2.95 15.10 16.00
CA ASP A 205 -3.89 14.24 15.30
C ASP A 205 -5.09 13.82 16.17
N PHE A 206 -6.21 13.58 15.49
CA PHE A 206 -7.45 13.07 16.09
C PHE A 206 -7.80 11.75 15.39
N SER A 207 -7.90 10.65 16.15
CA SER A 207 -8.07 9.30 15.61
C SER A 207 -9.52 8.84 15.43
N ILE A 208 -10.48 9.52 16.06
CA ILE A 208 -11.89 9.09 16.16
C ILE A 208 -12.53 8.74 14.80
N THR A 209 -12.19 9.45 13.73
CA THR A 209 -12.70 9.19 12.40
C THR A 209 -12.15 7.90 11.80
N ASP A 210 -10.86 7.62 11.95
CA ASP A 210 -10.24 6.34 11.55
C ASP A 210 -10.85 5.17 12.35
N ASP A 211 -10.95 5.32 13.67
CA ASP A 211 -11.57 4.32 14.54
C ASP A 211 -13.02 4.03 14.17
N ALA A 212 -13.83 5.08 13.93
CA ALA A 212 -15.21 4.94 13.48
C ALA A 212 -15.30 4.37 12.04
N GLY A 213 -14.36 4.73 11.17
CA GLY A 213 -14.27 4.24 9.80
C GLY A 213 -14.00 2.74 9.76
N HIS A 214 -13.11 2.28 10.64
CA HIS A 214 -12.91 0.85 10.88
C HIS A 214 -14.10 0.16 11.56
N GLY A 215 -14.78 0.84 12.50
CA GLY A 215 -15.90 0.27 13.27
C GLY A 215 -17.17 0.05 12.44
N TRP A 216 -17.53 1.03 11.60
CA TRP A 216 -18.80 1.10 10.89
C TRP A 216 -18.71 1.45 9.39
N GLY A 217 -17.55 1.90 8.90
CA GLY A 217 -17.36 2.33 7.51
C GLY A 217 -17.70 3.80 7.26
N ALA A 218 -17.08 4.40 6.23
CA ALA A 218 -17.17 5.84 5.96
C ALA A 218 -18.55 6.32 5.46
N ALA A 219 -19.44 5.39 5.10
CA ALA A 219 -20.82 5.71 4.72
C ALA A 219 -21.81 5.65 5.90
N SER A 220 -21.32 5.33 7.11
CA SER A 220 -22.19 5.15 8.28
C SER A 220 -22.55 6.47 8.97
N PRO A 221 -23.70 6.54 9.66
CA PRO A 221 -24.05 7.65 10.53
C PRO A 221 -23.02 7.89 11.65
N GLN A 222 -22.44 6.81 12.22
CA GLN A 222 -21.46 6.90 13.30
C GLN A 222 -20.16 7.56 12.84
N TYR A 223 -19.72 7.27 11.61
CA TYR A 223 -18.57 7.95 11.01
C TYR A 223 -18.85 9.43 10.76
N HIS A 224 -20.08 9.77 10.35
CA HIS A 224 -20.50 11.16 10.21
C HIS A 224 -20.51 11.90 11.56
N GLU A 225 -21.05 11.28 12.60
CA GLU A 225 -21.07 11.81 13.97
C GLU A 225 -19.65 12.01 14.52
N ALA A 226 -18.74 11.05 14.30
CA ALA A 226 -17.32 11.19 14.58
C ALA A 226 -16.69 12.41 13.90
N ALA A 227 -17.00 12.64 12.61
CA ALA A 227 -16.50 13.81 11.89
C ALA A 227 -17.08 15.13 12.44
N GLN A 228 -18.35 15.16 12.86
CA GLN A 228 -18.95 16.32 13.54
C GLN A 228 -18.28 16.60 14.89
N ALA A 229 -18.01 15.56 15.68
CA ALA A 229 -17.33 15.71 16.96
C ALA A 229 -15.92 16.32 16.80
N VAL A 230 -15.18 15.93 15.75
CA VAL A 230 -13.91 16.57 15.40
C VAL A 230 -14.11 18.03 15.01
N ASP A 231 -15.15 18.35 14.23
CA ASP A 231 -15.44 19.73 13.83
C ASP A 231 -15.68 20.64 15.05
N GLU A 232 -16.40 20.15 16.05
CA GLU A 232 -16.59 20.86 17.31
C GLU A 232 -15.27 21.06 18.08
N GLU A 233 -14.37 20.08 18.09
CA GLU A 233 -13.05 20.27 18.71
C GLU A 233 -12.18 21.27 17.94
N ILE A 234 -12.23 21.28 16.61
CA ILE A 234 -11.56 22.29 15.79
C ILE A 234 -12.15 23.68 16.10
N GLN A 235 -13.46 23.78 16.29
CA GLN A 235 -14.14 25.01 16.72
C GLN A 235 -13.68 25.49 18.09
N ARG A 236 -13.44 24.58 19.04
CA ARG A 236 -12.87 24.90 20.35
C ARG A 236 -11.38 25.28 20.28
N LEU A 237 -10.63 24.68 19.35
CA LEU A 237 -9.19 24.88 19.20
C LEU A 237 -8.84 26.20 18.48
N ALA A 238 -9.54 26.54 17.40
CA ALA A 238 -9.18 27.65 16.53
C ALA A 238 -9.03 29.02 17.24
N PRO A 239 -9.88 29.38 18.24
CA PRO A 239 -9.72 30.64 18.99
C PRO A 239 -8.42 30.75 19.80
N GLU A 240 -7.75 29.64 20.11
CA GLU A 240 -6.46 29.62 20.82
C GLU A 240 -5.28 30.00 19.91
N ILE A 241 -5.52 30.18 18.61
CA ILE A 241 -4.52 30.47 17.58
C ILE A 241 -4.74 31.89 17.07
N ASP A 242 -3.75 32.78 17.23
CA ASP A 242 -3.80 34.13 16.64
C ASP A 242 -3.57 34.05 15.12
N LEU A 243 -4.65 33.82 14.36
CA LEU A 243 -4.62 33.67 12.90
C LEU A 243 -4.09 34.90 12.14
N ARG A 244 -3.82 36.03 12.79
CA ARG A 244 -3.09 37.15 12.14
C ARG A 244 -1.59 36.90 12.03
N ARG A 245 -1.05 36.03 12.89
CA ARG A 245 0.39 35.74 13.02
C ARG A 245 0.71 34.26 12.89
N SER A 246 -0.31 33.43 12.71
CA SER A 246 -0.22 31.97 12.62
C SER A 246 -0.99 31.45 11.42
N VAL A 247 -0.66 30.25 10.97
CA VAL A 247 -1.49 29.47 10.04
C VAL A 247 -2.01 28.22 10.75
N LEU A 248 -3.31 27.98 10.64
CA LEU A 248 -3.93 26.71 10.97
C LEU A 248 -4.12 25.91 9.68
N ILE A 249 -3.67 24.66 9.69
CA ILE A 249 -3.85 23.70 8.61
C ILE A 249 -4.68 22.53 9.14
N VAL A 250 -5.77 22.18 8.43
CA VAL A 250 -6.57 20.98 8.72
C VAL A 250 -6.52 20.05 7.51
N THR A 251 -6.14 18.80 7.71
CA THR A 251 -5.98 17.80 6.65
C THR A 251 -6.25 16.38 7.16
N ALA A 252 -6.19 15.38 6.29
CA ALA A 252 -6.15 13.97 6.65
C ALA A 252 -4.93 13.26 6.05
N ASP A 253 -4.53 12.14 6.64
CA ASP A 253 -3.51 11.22 6.12
C ASP A 253 -4.08 10.22 5.10
N HIS A 254 -5.34 9.82 5.23
CA HIS A 254 -6.13 9.10 4.24
C HIS A 254 -7.64 9.24 4.55
N GLY A 255 -8.48 8.72 3.65
CA GLY A 255 -9.90 8.46 3.89
C GLY A 255 -10.17 6.99 4.23
N HIS A 256 -11.42 6.57 3.99
CA HIS A 256 -11.89 5.20 4.21
C HIS A 256 -12.81 4.75 3.07
N THR A 257 -12.85 3.44 2.79
CA THR A 257 -13.91 2.90 1.92
C THR A 257 -15.29 3.03 2.58
N PRO A 258 -16.39 3.00 1.80
CA PRO A 258 -17.74 3.05 2.36
C PRO A 258 -18.04 1.98 3.43
N ARG A 259 -17.39 0.81 3.35
CA ARG A 259 -17.59 -0.31 4.27
C ARG A 259 -16.52 -0.42 5.36
N GLY A 260 -15.54 0.48 5.38
CA GLY A 260 -14.37 0.41 6.24
C GLY A 260 -13.16 -0.22 5.53
N GLY A 261 -11.97 0.16 5.97
CA GLY A 261 -10.69 -0.21 5.36
C GLY A 261 -10.07 0.93 4.57
N HIS A 262 -8.74 0.90 4.48
CA HIS A 262 -7.91 1.87 3.80
C HIS A 262 -6.54 1.24 3.49
N GLY A 263 -5.65 2.01 2.88
CA GLY A 263 -4.29 1.60 2.56
C GLY A 263 -4.04 1.44 1.07
N GLY A 264 -5.09 1.32 0.25
CA GLY A 264 -5.03 1.12 -1.20
C GLY A 264 -5.21 2.38 -2.06
N PRO A 265 -5.41 2.21 -3.38
CA PRO A 265 -5.52 3.30 -4.35
C PRO A 265 -6.95 3.82 -4.59
N GLU A 266 -7.93 3.38 -3.82
CA GLU A 266 -9.32 3.77 -4.02
C GLU A 266 -9.52 5.27 -3.82
N GLU A 267 -10.35 5.90 -4.66
CA GLU A 267 -10.56 7.35 -4.59
C GLU A 267 -11.11 7.80 -3.22
N SER A 268 -11.95 6.97 -2.58
CA SER A 268 -12.50 7.24 -1.25
C SER A 268 -11.46 7.26 -0.13
N VAL A 269 -10.28 6.66 -0.34
CA VAL A 269 -9.17 6.65 0.63
C VAL A 269 -8.05 7.62 0.25
N MET A 270 -7.93 7.96 -1.04
CA MET A 270 -6.88 8.85 -1.55
C MET A 270 -7.28 10.32 -1.57
N HIS A 271 -8.56 10.65 -1.73
CA HIS A 271 -9.02 12.03 -1.75
C HIS A 271 -9.32 12.51 -0.33
N VAL A 272 -8.56 13.50 0.12
CA VAL A 272 -8.57 14.03 1.48
C VAL A 272 -8.75 15.55 1.49
N PRO A 273 -9.31 16.15 2.54
CA PRO A 273 -9.38 17.61 2.66
C PRO A 273 -7.99 18.21 2.91
N LEU A 274 -7.77 19.43 2.42
CA LEU A 274 -6.69 20.30 2.89
C LEU A 274 -7.22 21.73 2.98
N VAL A 275 -7.27 22.26 4.20
CA VAL A 275 -7.75 23.62 4.48
C VAL A 275 -6.65 24.39 5.20
N LEU A 276 -6.32 25.59 4.69
CA LEU A 276 -5.34 26.49 5.31
C LEU A 276 -6.03 27.80 5.64
N VAL A 277 -5.77 28.39 6.81
CA VAL A 277 -6.35 29.67 7.21
C VAL A 277 -5.39 30.47 8.09
N GLY A 278 -5.43 31.80 7.96
CA GLY A 278 -4.60 32.74 8.71
C GLY A 278 -3.33 33.19 7.98
N GLY A 279 -2.55 34.05 8.64
CA GLY A 279 -1.30 34.60 8.14
C GLY A 279 -1.41 35.12 6.70
N PRO A 280 -0.49 34.73 5.80
CA PRO A 280 -0.51 35.14 4.41
C PRO A 280 -1.47 34.31 3.54
N VAL A 281 -2.30 33.41 4.07
CA VAL A 281 -3.21 32.59 3.25
C VAL A 281 -4.29 33.48 2.63
N ARG A 282 -4.49 33.37 1.32
CA ARG A 282 -5.49 34.14 0.56
C ARG A 282 -6.90 33.56 0.79
N PRO A 283 -7.84 34.34 1.35
CA PRO A 283 -9.22 33.89 1.54
C PRO A 283 -9.93 33.57 0.23
N GLY A 284 -10.77 32.54 0.23
CA GLY A 284 -11.58 32.11 -0.91
C GLY A 284 -10.79 31.48 -2.06
N THR A 285 -9.52 31.15 -1.85
CA THR A 285 -8.71 30.48 -2.88
C THR A 285 -8.93 28.98 -2.91
N THR A 286 -8.82 28.40 -4.10
CA THR A 286 -8.89 26.96 -4.32
C THR A 286 -7.63 26.48 -5.02
N GLY A 287 -7.27 25.21 -4.82
CA GLY A 287 -6.11 24.63 -5.48
C GLY A 287 -6.15 23.11 -5.51
N VAL A 288 -5.13 22.54 -6.13
CA VAL A 288 -4.86 21.09 -6.12
C VAL A 288 -3.48 20.87 -5.48
N ALA A 289 -3.41 19.91 -4.56
CA ALA A 289 -2.18 19.54 -3.89
C ALA A 289 -2.06 18.03 -3.74
N GLU A 290 -0.83 17.58 -3.47
CA GLU A 290 -0.57 16.26 -2.91
C GLU A 290 -0.07 16.43 -1.47
N GLN A 291 -0.27 15.45 -0.60
CA GLN A 291 0.21 15.51 0.80
C GLN A 291 1.70 15.85 0.93
N ILE A 292 2.48 15.48 -0.08
CA ILE A 292 3.91 15.73 -0.15
C ILE A 292 4.27 17.23 -0.23
N ASP A 293 3.32 18.07 -0.65
CA ASP A 293 3.46 19.53 -0.75
C ASP A 293 3.36 20.22 0.62
N LEU A 294 2.91 19.52 1.66
CA LEU A 294 2.69 20.11 2.97
C LEU A 294 4.01 20.55 3.62
N ALA A 295 5.02 19.68 3.68
CA ALA A 295 6.30 20.03 4.27
C ALA A 295 6.97 21.27 3.64
N PRO A 296 7.18 21.37 2.31
CA PRO A 296 7.76 22.58 1.74
C PRO A 296 6.88 23.83 1.92
N THR A 297 5.55 23.68 2.00
CA THR A 297 4.63 24.79 2.32
C THR A 297 4.86 25.30 3.74
N VAL A 298 4.89 24.40 4.72
CA VAL A 298 5.15 24.74 6.13
C VAL A 298 6.56 25.31 6.31
N SER A 299 7.55 24.76 5.62
CA SER A 299 8.92 25.32 5.62
C SER A 299 8.95 26.76 5.14
N THR A 300 8.18 27.08 4.10
CA THR A 300 8.04 28.43 3.56
C THR A 300 7.36 29.37 4.57
N LEU A 301 6.27 28.94 5.20
CA LEU A 301 5.55 29.72 6.21
C LEU A 301 6.43 30.06 7.43
N LEU A 302 7.15 29.09 7.95
CA LEU A 302 8.02 29.25 9.12
C LEU A 302 9.39 29.86 8.81
N GLY A 303 9.76 30.01 7.53
CA GLY A 303 11.11 30.46 7.17
C GLY A 303 12.20 29.50 7.65
N ILE A 304 11.94 28.20 7.54
CA ILE A 304 12.90 27.13 7.86
C ILE A 304 13.36 26.46 6.56
N GLU A 305 14.38 25.64 6.65
CA GLU A 305 14.87 24.87 5.51
C GLU A 305 13.80 23.88 5.04
N ILE A 306 13.68 23.68 3.73
CA ILE A 306 12.90 22.58 3.17
C ILE A 306 13.67 21.29 3.47
N PRO A 307 13.03 20.24 4.04
CA PRO A 307 13.69 18.96 4.31
C PRO A 307 14.47 18.44 3.09
N ALA A 308 15.69 17.96 3.31
CA ALA A 308 16.62 17.62 2.22
C ALA A 308 16.06 16.62 1.19
N SER A 309 15.20 15.71 1.63
CA SER A 309 14.61 14.66 0.79
C SER A 309 13.24 15.03 0.24
N SER A 310 12.78 16.28 0.44
CA SER A 310 11.48 16.73 -0.03
C SER A 310 11.37 16.67 -1.56
N GLN A 311 10.27 16.10 -2.05
CA GLN A 311 9.91 16.00 -3.45
C GLN A 311 8.66 16.86 -3.78
N GLY A 312 7.95 17.39 -2.79
CA GLY A 312 6.83 18.30 -2.99
C GLY A 312 7.25 19.73 -3.33
N ARG A 313 6.25 20.58 -3.59
CA ARG A 313 6.41 22.01 -3.86
C ARG A 313 5.59 22.85 -2.86
N PRO A 314 6.08 24.04 -2.46
CA PRO A 314 5.30 24.94 -1.63
C PRO A 314 4.07 25.45 -2.41
N LEU A 315 2.91 25.47 -1.76
CA LEU A 315 1.64 25.94 -2.34
C LEU A 315 1.58 27.48 -2.36
N LEU A 316 2.52 28.12 -3.09
CA LEU A 316 2.71 29.57 -3.10
C LEU A 316 1.51 30.34 -3.66
N ASP A 317 0.72 29.72 -4.53
CA ASP A 317 -0.44 30.35 -5.15
C ASP A 317 -1.59 30.58 -4.15
N LEU A 318 -1.57 29.86 -3.02
CA LEU A 318 -2.49 30.06 -1.90
C LEU A 318 -2.08 31.23 -0.99
N LEU A 319 -0.90 31.82 -1.18
CA LEU A 319 -0.30 32.79 -0.26
C LEU A 319 -0.20 34.18 -0.89
N ASP A 320 -0.63 35.22 -0.19
CA ASP A 320 -0.42 36.63 -0.56
C ASP A 320 1.01 37.05 -0.19
N LEU A 321 1.93 36.89 -1.14
CA LEU A 321 3.36 37.12 -0.95
C LEU A 321 3.82 38.33 -1.74
N ALA A 322 4.60 39.18 -1.09
CA ALA A 322 5.41 40.17 -1.79
C ALA A 322 6.30 39.47 -2.85
N PRO A 323 6.55 40.10 -4.02
CA PRO A 323 7.33 39.48 -5.09
C PRO A 323 8.70 38.94 -4.63
N GLU A 324 9.34 39.65 -3.70
CA GLU A 324 10.61 39.23 -3.13
C GLU A 324 10.49 37.99 -2.24
N ALA A 325 9.45 37.90 -1.40
CA ALA A 325 9.21 36.71 -0.58
C ALA A 325 8.93 35.47 -1.45
N ARG A 326 8.11 35.62 -2.52
CA ARG A 326 7.88 34.53 -3.50
C ARG A 326 9.19 34.10 -4.17
N ARG A 327 10.02 35.06 -4.60
CA ARG A 327 11.32 34.79 -5.21
C ARG A 327 12.24 34.00 -4.26
N ARG A 328 12.36 34.42 -3.01
CA ARG A 328 13.19 33.73 -1.99
C ARG A 328 12.70 32.32 -1.67
N ALA A 329 11.38 32.11 -1.62
CA ALA A 329 10.81 30.78 -1.45
C ALA A 329 11.17 29.84 -2.62
N LEU A 330 11.09 30.34 -3.86
CA LEU A 330 11.49 29.59 -5.05
C LEU A 330 13.00 29.32 -5.10
N GLU A 331 13.85 30.26 -4.66
CA GLU A 331 15.30 30.02 -4.53
C GLU A 331 15.62 28.91 -3.55
N SER A 332 14.96 28.91 -2.38
CA SER A 332 15.10 27.83 -1.37
C SER A 332 14.69 26.48 -1.94
N LEU A 333 13.52 26.41 -2.62
CA LEU A 333 13.04 25.20 -3.29
C LEU A 333 14.02 24.69 -4.34
N ARG A 334 14.49 25.57 -5.23
CA ARG A 334 15.41 25.19 -6.30
C ARG A 334 16.73 24.67 -5.73
N GLN A 335 17.30 25.33 -4.74
CA GLN A 335 18.54 24.88 -4.10
C GLN A 335 18.36 23.50 -3.47
N GLN A 336 17.26 23.29 -2.73
CA GLN A 336 16.98 21.99 -2.12
C GLN A 336 16.79 20.92 -3.20
N ARG A 337 16.04 21.23 -4.26
CA ARG A 337 15.78 20.30 -5.37
C ARG A 337 17.07 19.91 -6.10
N GLU A 338 17.95 20.87 -6.41
CA GLU A 338 19.26 20.60 -7.02
C GLU A 338 20.10 19.66 -6.13
N SER A 339 20.09 19.86 -4.82
CA SER A 339 20.79 18.98 -3.87
C SER A 339 20.20 17.56 -3.82
N PHE A 340 18.87 17.44 -3.83
CA PHE A 340 18.17 16.16 -3.88
C PHE A 340 18.47 15.41 -5.18
N VAL A 341 18.28 16.06 -6.34
CA VAL A 341 18.50 15.47 -7.66
C VAL A 341 19.93 14.97 -7.80
N ALA A 342 20.93 15.77 -7.40
CA ALA A 342 22.33 15.37 -7.50
C ALA A 342 22.62 14.08 -6.71
N GLN A 343 22.09 13.95 -5.49
CA GLN A 343 22.28 12.76 -4.65
C GLN A 343 21.47 11.55 -5.15
N TYR A 344 20.20 11.76 -5.52
CA TYR A 344 19.32 10.71 -6.01
C TYR A 344 19.83 10.11 -7.32
N VAL A 345 20.12 10.96 -8.31
CA VAL A 345 20.61 10.53 -9.62
C VAL A 345 21.97 9.83 -9.47
N ALA A 346 22.88 10.36 -8.63
CA ALA A 346 24.15 9.69 -8.36
C ALA A 346 23.95 8.28 -7.82
N TRP A 347 23.08 8.14 -6.82
CA TRP A 347 22.81 6.86 -6.18
C TRP A 347 22.15 5.87 -7.16
N VAL A 348 21.11 6.29 -7.88
CA VAL A 348 20.33 5.43 -8.78
C VAL A 348 21.14 5.03 -10.03
N SER A 349 21.94 5.94 -10.58
CA SER A 349 22.75 5.67 -11.78
C SER A 349 24.13 5.08 -11.49
N GLY A 350 24.57 5.08 -10.22
CA GLY A 350 25.93 4.68 -9.83
C GLY A 350 27.02 5.63 -10.33
N ARG A 351 26.66 6.86 -10.72
CA ARG A 351 27.59 7.90 -11.21
C ARG A 351 27.88 8.90 -10.09
N PRO A 352 29.04 9.58 -10.11
CA PRO A 352 29.28 10.66 -9.17
C PRO A 352 28.23 11.77 -9.32
N PRO A 353 27.84 12.45 -8.22
CA PRO A 353 26.89 13.55 -8.27
C PRO A 353 27.41 14.67 -9.17
N ALA A 354 26.53 15.18 -10.03
CA ALA A 354 26.83 16.34 -10.85
C ALA A 354 27.18 17.53 -9.94
N SER A 355 28.15 18.34 -10.35
CA SER A 355 28.49 19.56 -9.62
C SER A 355 27.26 20.48 -9.53
N PRO A 356 27.05 21.16 -8.39
CA PRO A 356 25.95 22.11 -8.25
C PRO A 356 25.97 23.14 -9.39
N ARG A 357 24.83 23.35 -10.04
CA ARG A 357 24.70 24.39 -11.06
C ARG A 357 24.75 25.74 -10.35
N ALA A 358 25.53 26.69 -10.87
CA ALA A 358 25.57 28.04 -10.30
C ALA A 358 24.19 28.70 -10.46
N SER A 359 23.53 29.00 -9.35
CA SER A 359 22.29 29.78 -9.34
C SER A 359 22.64 31.27 -9.25
N GLY A 360 22.54 31.97 -10.38
CA GLY A 360 22.59 33.44 -10.42
C GLY A 360 21.28 34.07 -9.95
N LEU A 361 21.28 35.39 -9.76
CA LEU A 361 20.08 36.20 -9.44
C LEU A 361 19.06 36.14 -10.60
N ALA A 362 18.18 35.14 -10.56
CA ALA A 362 17.16 34.92 -11.56
C ALA A 362 15.80 35.47 -11.10
N ARG A 363 14.96 35.89 -12.06
CA ARG A 363 13.55 36.23 -11.78
C ARG A 363 12.79 34.99 -11.32
N ALA A 364 11.75 35.16 -10.50
CA ALA A 364 10.93 34.06 -9.97
C ALA A 364 10.44 33.09 -11.06
N GLN A 365 9.90 33.61 -12.17
CA GLN A 365 9.46 32.81 -13.33
C GLN A 365 10.58 31.95 -13.93
N THR A 366 11.81 32.47 -13.97
CA THR A 366 12.98 31.75 -14.48
C THR A 366 13.42 30.63 -13.53
N ILE A 367 13.27 30.83 -12.22
CA ILE A 367 13.56 29.81 -11.21
C ILE A 367 12.56 28.66 -11.34
N GLU A 368 11.27 29.00 -11.42
CA GLU A 368 10.16 28.06 -11.54
C GLU A 368 10.26 27.21 -12.82
N ALA A 369 10.57 27.84 -13.96
CA ALA A 369 10.85 27.15 -15.22
C ALA A 369 12.04 26.17 -15.15
N GLY A 370 12.97 26.39 -14.21
CA GLY A 370 14.13 25.52 -13.99
C GLY A 370 13.85 24.26 -13.16
N LEU A 371 12.69 24.16 -12.49
CA LEU A 371 12.33 23.01 -11.65
C LEU A 371 11.91 21.80 -12.49
N GLY A 372 11.15 22.01 -13.57
CA GLY A 372 10.68 20.93 -14.45
C GLY A 372 11.81 20.06 -15.01
N PRO A 373 12.91 20.64 -15.55
CA PRO A 373 14.07 19.86 -15.98
C PRO A 373 14.71 19.01 -14.88
N LEU A 374 14.71 19.46 -13.62
CA LEU A 374 15.24 18.68 -12.49
C LEU A 374 14.35 17.48 -12.18
N GLU A 375 13.02 17.66 -12.21
CA GLU A 375 12.05 16.57 -12.03
C GLU A 375 12.17 15.52 -13.15
N GLN A 376 12.33 15.97 -14.40
CA GLN A 376 12.57 15.09 -15.55
C GLN A 376 13.88 14.29 -15.40
N GLU A 377 14.94 14.90 -14.85
CA GLU A 377 16.21 14.22 -14.61
C GLU A 377 16.05 13.07 -13.60
N VAL A 378 15.30 13.29 -12.52
CA VAL A 378 14.96 12.27 -11.52
C VAL A 378 14.14 11.14 -12.14
N GLN A 379 13.07 11.47 -12.88
CA GLN A 379 12.21 10.48 -13.52
C GLN A 379 12.99 9.64 -14.54
N LEU A 380 13.80 10.28 -15.39
CA LEU A 380 14.62 9.59 -16.39
C LEU A 380 15.62 8.64 -15.73
N ALA A 381 16.34 9.07 -14.70
CA ALA A 381 17.30 8.22 -13.99
C ALA A 381 16.61 7.00 -13.36
N ARG A 382 15.44 7.21 -12.74
CA ARG A 382 14.61 6.14 -12.18
C ARG A 382 14.16 5.15 -13.25
N ASP A 383 13.61 5.63 -14.36
CA ASP A 383 13.07 4.80 -15.43
C ASP A 383 14.15 3.97 -16.11
N LEU A 384 15.32 4.58 -16.38
CA LEU A 384 16.47 3.87 -16.94
C LEU A 384 16.92 2.74 -16.02
N ARG A 385 16.99 2.99 -14.71
CA ARG A 385 17.36 1.95 -13.72
C ARG A 385 16.33 0.82 -13.68
N LEU A 386 15.04 1.14 -13.65
CA LEU A 386 13.97 0.13 -13.65
C LEU A 386 13.96 -0.69 -14.94
N GLN A 387 14.20 -0.06 -16.09
CA GLN A 387 14.30 -0.75 -17.38
C GLN A 387 15.50 -1.70 -17.45
N ASP A 388 16.66 -1.29 -16.94
CA ASP A 388 17.84 -2.14 -16.86
C ASP A 388 17.59 -3.38 -15.97
N GLU A 389 17.01 -3.16 -14.78
CA GLU A 389 16.62 -4.25 -13.90
C GLU A 389 15.60 -5.19 -14.54
N ALA A 390 14.59 -4.67 -15.25
CA ALA A 390 13.61 -5.49 -15.97
C ALA A 390 14.26 -6.29 -17.12
N ARG A 391 15.18 -5.69 -17.89
CA ARG A 391 15.93 -6.39 -18.95
C ARG A 391 16.79 -7.52 -18.39
N SER A 392 17.45 -7.30 -17.24
CA SER A 392 18.23 -8.33 -16.56
C SER A 392 17.40 -9.55 -16.14
N ARG A 393 16.09 -9.34 -15.87
CA ARG A 393 15.13 -10.39 -15.49
C ARG A 393 14.49 -11.09 -16.70
N LEU A 394 14.61 -10.55 -17.92
CA LEU A 394 13.88 -11.02 -19.10
C LEU A 394 14.27 -12.45 -19.53
N GLY A 395 15.57 -12.76 -19.54
CA GLY A 395 16.03 -14.10 -19.92
C GLY A 395 15.49 -15.20 -18.98
N ALA A 396 15.50 -14.92 -17.68
CA ALA A 396 14.92 -15.82 -16.67
C ALA A 396 13.41 -15.98 -16.84
N LEU A 397 12.68 -14.89 -17.14
CA LEU A 397 11.25 -14.95 -17.44
C LEU A 397 10.97 -15.83 -18.66
N LEU A 398 11.66 -15.61 -19.79
CA LEU A 398 11.44 -16.38 -21.01
C LEU A 398 11.76 -17.87 -20.81
N ALA A 399 12.86 -18.19 -20.13
CA ALA A 399 13.19 -19.58 -19.78
C ALA A 399 12.10 -20.21 -18.90
N PHE A 400 11.59 -19.46 -17.92
CA PHE A 400 10.52 -19.91 -17.02
C PHE A 400 9.19 -20.16 -17.75
N LEU A 401 8.84 -19.29 -18.71
CA LEU A 401 7.60 -19.42 -19.53
C LEU A 401 7.65 -20.61 -20.50
N LEU A 402 8.84 -20.97 -21.00
CA LEU A 402 9.03 -22.09 -21.93
C LEU A 402 9.16 -23.46 -21.22
N LEU A 403 9.51 -23.47 -19.94
CA LEU A 403 9.74 -24.69 -19.15
C LEU A 403 8.58 -25.71 -19.21
N PRO A 404 7.29 -25.34 -19.11
CA PRO A 404 6.19 -26.32 -19.15
C PRO A 404 6.04 -27.00 -20.50
N LEU A 405 6.35 -26.33 -21.61
CA LEU A 405 6.25 -26.95 -22.93
C LEU A 405 7.25 -28.09 -23.05
N LEU A 406 8.46 -27.88 -22.53
CA LEU A 406 9.50 -28.90 -22.44
C LEU A 406 9.12 -30.01 -21.46
N VAL A 407 8.59 -29.65 -20.29
CA VAL A 407 8.17 -30.62 -19.26
C VAL A 407 6.99 -31.47 -19.74
N LEU A 408 5.92 -30.88 -20.28
CA LEU A 408 4.76 -31.61 -20.82
C LEU A 408 5.15 -32.49 -22.01
N GLY A 409 6.02 -31.97 -22.90
CA GLY A 409 6.59 -32.76 -24.00
C GLY A 409 7.41 -33.95 -23.51
N GLY A 410 8.24 -33.76 -22.48
CA GLY A 410 9.02 -34.81 -21.83
C GLY A 410 8.16 -35.85 -21.12
N LEU A 411 7.16 -35.41 -20.34
CA LEU A 411 6.20 -36.29 -19.66
C LEU A 411 5.43 -37.17 -20.67
N ARG A 412 5.09 -36.61 -21.85
CA ARG A 412 4.50 -37.36 -22.96
C ARG A 412 5.49 -38.34 -23.59
N ALA A 413 6.71 -37.89 -23.90
CA ALA A 413 7.75 -38.71 -24.55
C ALA A 413 8.16 -39.92 -23.68
N LEU A 414 8.16 -39.74 -22.36
CA LEU A 414 8.44 -40.80 -21.37
C LEU A 414 7.25 -41.75 -21.14
N GLY A 415 6.10 -41.52 -21.78
CA GLY A 415 4.91 -42.35 -21.63
C GLY A 415 4.29 -42.33 -20.23
N LEU A 416 4.57 -41.28 -19.44
CA LEU A 416 4.07 -41.13 -18.07
C LEU A 416 2.60 -40.73 -18.01
N PHE A 417 2.12 -40.01 -19.03
CA PHE A 417 0.75 -39.54 -19.17
C PHE A 417 0.21 -39.82 -20.57
N SER A 418 -1.09 -40.10 -20.67
CA SER A 418 -1.78 -40.10 -21.97
C SER A 418 -2.16 -38.68 -22.42
N ASN A 419 -2.41 -38.47 -23.71
CA ASN A 419 -2.89 -37.18 -24.22
C ASN A 419 -4.20 -36.73 -23.55
N ALA A 420 -5.09 -37.68 -23.23
CA ALA A 420 -6.34 -37.40 -22.54
C ALA A 420 -6.09 -36.95 -21.09
N GLU A 421 -5.17 -37.60 -20.37
CA GLU A 421 -4.79 -37.20 -19.00
C GLU A 421 -4.14 -35.81 -18.98
N LEU A 422 -3.24 -35.53 -19.93
CA LEU A 422 -2.61 -34.21 -20.07
C LEU A 422 -3.66 -33.12 -20.33
N SER A 423 -4.53 -33.34 -21.31
CA SER A 423 -5.57 -32.38 -21.68
C SER A 423 -6.54 -32.13 -20.53
N LEU A 424 -6.97 -33.19 -19.84
CA LEU A 424 -7.92 -33.09 -18.74
C LEU A 424 -7.31 -32.36 -17.53
N GLY A 425 -6.04 -32.63 -17.19
CA GLY A 425 -5.34 -31.93 -16.11
C GLY A 425 -5.17 -30.43 -16.38
N VAL A 426 -4.80 -30.07 -17.62
CA VAL A 426 -4.68 -28.65 -18.04
C VAL A 426 -6.04 -27.96 -18.04
N LEU A 427 -7.09 -28.58 -18.57
CA LEU A 427 -8.43 -28.01 -18.57
C LEU A 427 -8.98 -27.83 -17.16
N ALA A 428 -8.70 -28.77 -16.25
CA ALA A 428 -9.05 -28.64 -14.84
C ALA A 428 -8.35 -27.44 -14.19
N ALA A 429 -7.04 -27.24 -14.44
CA ALA A 429 -6.31 -26.09 -13.93
C ALA A 429 -6.85 -24.76 -14.46
N LEU A 430 -7.12 -24.66 -15.77
CA LEU A 430 -7.72 -23.46 -16.37
C LEU A 430 -9.11 -23.16 -15.79
N GLY A 431 -9.94 -24.19 -15.62
CA GLY A 431 -11.24 -24.06 -14.96
C GLY A 431 -11.12 -23.59 -13.50
N ALA A 432 -10.15 -24.11 -12.75
CA ALA A 432 -9.86 -23.68 -11.38
C ALA A 432 -9.41 -22.22 -11.34
N THR A 433 -8.57 -21.77 -12.28
CA THR A 433 -8.14 -20.36 -12.37
C THR A 433 -9.31 -19.42 -12.67
N ILE A 434 -10.20 -19.79 -13.60
CA ILE A 434 -11.39 -18.98 -13.89
C ILE A 434 -12.29 -18.90 -12.65
N LEU A 435 -12.53 -20.04 -11.99
CA LEU A 435 -13.36 -20.10 -10.79
C LEU A 435 -12.75 -19.32 -9.62
N TYR A 436 -11.43 -19.39 -9.43
CA TYR A 436 -10.70 -18.61 -8.41
C TYR A 436 -10.99 -17.11 -8.58
N HIS A 437 -10.73 -16.56 -9.77
CA HIS A 437 -10.91 -15.12 -10.01
C HIS A 437 -12.40 -14.70 -10.03
N ALA A 438 -13.31 -15.59 -10.44
CA ALA A 438 -14.75 -15.31 -10.38
C ALA A 438 -15.26 -15.23 -8.92
N LEU A 439 -14.76 -16.07 -8.02
CA LEU A 439 -15.16 -16.09 -6.61
C LEU A 439 -14.37 -15.09 -5.75
N PHE A 440 -13.21 -14.63 -6.21
CA PHE A 440 -12.34 -13.71 -5.48
C PHE A 440 -13.08 -12.47 -4.94
N PRO A 441 -13.75 -11.64 -5.79
CA PRO A 441 -14.50 -10.48 -5.30
C PRO A 441 -15.80 -10.87 -4.57
N VAL A 442 -16.45 -11.99 -4.92
CA VAL A 442 -17.67 -12.49 -4.22
C VAL A 442 -17.37 -12.80 -2.76
N LEU A 443 -16.14 -13.24 -2.50
CA LEU A 443 -15.63 -13.50 -1.18
C LEU A 443 -15.00 -12.25 -0.53
N GLY A 444 -15.17 -11.06 -1.10
CA GLY A 444 -14.60 -9.83 -0.52
C GLY A 444 -13.06 -9.83 -0.47
N LEU A 445 -12.41 -10.59 -1.37
CA LEU A 445 -10.98 -10.48 -1.61
C LEU A 445 -10.73 -9.45 -2.71
N ASP A 446 -9.68 -8.66 -2.57
CA ASP A 446 -9.20 -7.70 -3.56
C ASP A 446 -7.67 -7.64 -3.54
N TYR A 447 -7.05 -7.18 -4.63
CA TYR A 447 -5.62 -6.87 -4.70
C TYR A 447 -5.34 -5.46 -4.16
N SER A 448 -6.03 -5.09 -3.08
CA SER A 448 -5.89 -3.82 -2.38
C SER A 448 -5.81 -4.04 -0.87
N PHE A 449 -4.96 -3.27 -0.19
CA PHE A 449 -4.92 -3.27 1.28
C PHE A 449 -6.24 -2.78 1.89
N SER A 450 -7.00 -1.93 1.18
CA SER A 450 -8.30 -1.44 1.65
C SER A 450 -9.35 -2.54 1.78
N ALA A 451 -9.17 -3.71 1.17
CA ALA A 451 -10.04 -4.86 1.38
C ALA A 451 -9.84 -5.50 2.77
N VAL A 452 -8.72 -5.21 3.43
CA VAL A 452 -8.47 -5.61 4.81
C VAL A 452 -8.82 -4.44 5.72
N ASN A 453 -9.98 -4.52 6.37
CA ASN A 453 -10.46 -3.42 7.19
C ASN A 453 -9.48 -3.07 8.32
N ARG A 454 -8.82 -4.05 8.96
CA ARG A 454 -7.85 -3.80 10.04
C ARG A 454 -6.66 -4.75 9.96
N ASP A 455 -5.52 -4.31 10.46
CA ASP A 455 -4.28 -5.10 10.48
C ASP A 455 -4.47 -6.47 11.18
N GLU A 456 -5.30 -6.55 12.22
CA GLU A 456 -5.56 -7.82 12.94
C GLU A 456 -6.30 -8.85 12.08
N TYR A 457 -7.01 -8.42 11.03
CA TYR A 457 -7.75 -9.28 10.11
C TYR A 457 -6.92 -9.77 8.92
N LEU A 458 -5.67 -9.30 8.76
CA LEU A 458 -4.78 -9.74 7.68
C LEU A 458 -4.64 -11.27 7.66
N GLY A 459 -4.45 -11.90 8.82
CA GLY A 459 -4.31 -13.35 8.92
C GLY A 459 -5.55 -14.12 8.41
N ALA A 460 -6.74 -13.65 8.76
CA ALA A 460 -8.00 -14.26 8.29
C ALA A 460 -8.22 -14.02 6.79
N PHE A 461 -7.89 -12.83 6.30
CA PHE A 461 -7.94 -12.50 4.87
C PHE A 461 -7.01 -13.41 4.04
N PHE A 462 -5.76 -13.58 4.49
CA PHE A 462 -4.78 -14.46 3.85
C PHE A 462 -5.22 -15.93 3.90
N ALA A 463 -5.74 -16.40 5.04
CA ALA A 463 -6.26 -17.77 5.15
C ALA A 463 -7.44 -18.02 4.19
N LYS A 464 -8.29 -17.01 3.98
CA LYS A 464 -9.43 -17.08 3.06
C LYS A 464 -9.00 -17.17 1.59
N ASP A 465 -8.00 -16.39 1.18
CA ASP A 465 -7.39 -16.49 -0.14
C ASP A 465 -6.77 -17.88 -0.37
N MET A 466 -5.97 -18.36 0.58
CA MET A 466 -5.38 -19.70 0.55
C MET A 466 -6.44 -20.80 0.46
N ALA A 467 -7.50 -20.70 1.26
CA ALA A 467 -8.61 -21.66 1.26
C ALA A 467 -9.35 -21.65 -0.08
N LEU A 468 -9.62 -20.47 -0.65
CA LEU A 468 -10.24 -20.35 -1.96
C LEU A 468 -9.39 -21.08 -3.02
N ALA A 469 -8.10 -20.81 -3.09
CA ALA A 469 -7.18 -21.44 -4.04
C ALA A 469 -7.14 -22.98 -3.91
N ALA A 470 -7.10 -23.50 -2.69
CA ALA A 470 -7.14 -24.94 -2.44
C ALA A 470 -8.48 -25.58 -2.83
N VAL A 471 -9.61 -24.93 -2.48
CA VAL A 471 -10.97 -25.44 -2.74
C VAL A 471 -11.27 -25.48 -4.23
N VAL A 472 -10.98 -24.42 -4.99
CA VAL A 472 -11.24 -24.40 -6.45
C VAL A 472 -10.39 -25.45 -7.18
N CYS A 473 -9.16 -25.69 -6.73
CA CYS A 473 -8.32 -26.78 -7.23
C CYS A 473 -8.97 -28.15 -6.97
N ALA A 474 -9.45 -28.39 -5.75
CA ALA A 474 -10.12 -29.63 -5.39
C ALA A 474 -11.40 -29.85 -6.20
N VAL A 475 -12.22 -28.81 -6.37
CA VAL A 475 -13.46 -28.86 -7.18
C VAL A 475 -13.15 -29.22 -8.63
N ALA A 476 -12.15 -28.58 -9.24
CA ALA A 476 -11.75 -28.88 -10.61
C ALA A 476 -11.25 -30.33 -10.76
N VAL A 477 -10.45 -30.82 -9.81
CA VAL A 477 -9.98 -32.21 -9.79
C VAL A 477 -11.15 -33.19 -9.63
N MET A 478 -12.11 -32.92 -8.75
CA MET A 478 -13.30 -33.76 -8.58
C MET A 478 -14.16 -33.79 -9.85
N ALA A 479 -14.32 -32.65 -10.53
CA ALA A 479 -15.04 -32.56 -11.79
C ALA A 479 -14.35 -33.38 -12.90
N ALA A 480 -13.03 -33.26 -13.02
CA ALA A 480 -12.22 -34.05 -13.94
C ALA A 480 -12.32 -35.55 -13.66
N ALA A 481 -12.24 -35.95 -12.39
CA ALA A 481 -12.39 -37.33 -11.95
C ALA A 481 -13.78 -37.91 -12.28
N ALA A 482 -14.84 -37.15 -12.02
CA ALA A 482 -16.21 -37.54 -12.35
C ALA A 482 -16.41 -37.70 -13.87
N TRP A 483 -15.85 -36.79 -14.67
CA TRP A 483 -15.86 -36.89 -16.13
C TRP A 483 -15.14 -38.15 -16.61
N MET A 484 -13.96 -38.43 -16.07
CA MET A 484 -13.17 -39.61 -16.44
C MET A 484 -13.87 -40.92 -16.05
N GLU A 485 -14.51 -40.97 -14.88
CA GLU A 485 -15.31 -42.12 -14.45
C GLU A 485 -16.48 -42.38 -15.41
N ARG A 486 -17.20 -41.33 -15.84
CA ARG A 486 -18.31 -41.44 -16.79
C ARG A 486 -17.87 -42.04 -18.13
N ARG A 487 -16.64 -41.74 -18.56
CA ARG A 487 -16.06 -42.19 -19.84
C ARG A 487 -15.44 -43.59 -19.79
N LEU A 488 -14.68 -43.92 -18.74
CA LEU A 488 -13.86 -45.14 -18.70
C LEU A 488 -14.52 -46.33 -17.98
N ARG A 489 -15.35 -46.09 -16.95
CA ARG A 489 -16.16 -47.08 -16.21
C ARG A 489 -15.50 -48.48 -16.02
N PRO A 490 -14.60 -48.68 -15.04
CA PRO A 490 -14.16 -47.75 -14.00
C PRO A 490 -12.98 -46.87 -14.43
N ALA A 491 -12.91 -45.63 -13.93
CA ALA A 491 -11.68 -44.85 -14.05
C ALA A 491 -10.54 -45.53 -13.25
N PRO A 492 -9.34 -45.72 -13.86
CA PRO A 492 -8.20 -46.29 -13.16
C PRO A 492 -7.71 -45.38 -12.03
N ALA A 493 -7.46 -45.93 -10.84
CA ALA A 493 -6.98 -45.16 -9.68
C ALA A 493 -5.66 -44.41 -9.95
N GLY A 494 -4.74 -45.03 -10.69
CA GLY A 494 -3.49 -44.38 -11.09
C GLY A 494 -3.70 -43.20 -12.05
N ALA A 495 -4.71 -43.26 -12.93
CA ALA A 495 -5.06 -42.15 -13.82
C ALA A 495 -5.70 -40.99 -13.05
N LEU A 496 -6.56 -41.31 -12.07
CA LEU A 496 -7.13 -40.31 -11.15
C LEU A 496 -6.05 -39.55 -10.37
N ALA A 497 -5.08 -40.27 -9.82
CA ALA A 497 -3.95 -39.66 -9.10
C ALA A 497 -3.09 -38.78 -10.01
N ARG A 498 -2.75 -39.26 -11.22
CA ARG A 498 -1.99 -38.50 -12.21
C ARG A 498 -2.68 -37.20 -12.60
N VAL A 499 -3.98 -37.27 -12.96
CA VAL A 499 -4.75 -36.08 -13.33
C VAL A 499 -4.86 -35.10 -12.17
N ALA A 500 -5.07 -35.59 -10.94
CA ALA A 500 -5.13 -34.76 -9.74
C ALA A 500 -3.82 -33.98 -9.51
N TRP A 501 -2.68 -34.66 -9.51
CA TRP A 501 -1.38 -34.01 -9.34
C TRP A 501 -1.03 -33.08 -10.50
N LEU A 502 -1.35 -33.46 -11.74
CA LEU A 502 -1.11 -32.61 -12.90
C LEU A 502 -1.96 -31.33 -12.85
N ALA A 503 -3.23 -31.43 -12.47
CA ALA A 503 -4.09 -30.25 -12.33
C ALA A 503 -3.57 -29.30 -11.24
N ALA A 504 -3.15 -29.84 -10.08
CA ALA A 504 -2.53 -29.02 -9.02
C ALA A 504 -1.23 -28.36 -9.49
N ALA A 505 -0.34 -29.12 -10.13
CA ALA A 505 0.93 -28.60 -10.64
C ALA A 505 0.72 -27.55 -11.74
N ALA A 506 -0.25 -27.74 -12.63
CA ALA A 506 -0.59 -26.78 -13.67
C ALA A 506 -1.21 -25.50 -13.09
N LEU A 507 -2.09 -25.59 -12.10
CA LEU A 507 -2.64 -24.42 -11.40
C LEU A 507 -1.53 -23.66 -10.63
N ALA A 508 -0.67 -24.38 -9.91
CA ALA A 508 0.50 -23.82 -9.24
C ALA A 508 1.42 -23.08 -10.25
N TYR A 509 1.61 -23.66 -11.43
CA TYR A 509 2.38 -23.01 -12.49
C TYR A 509 1.72 -21.73 -13.00
N LEU A 510 0.38 -21.67 -13.13
CA LEU A 510 -0.32 -20.45 -13.53
C LEU A 510 -0.15 -19.31 -12.51
N PHE A 511 -0.17 -19.62 -11.21
CA PHE A 511 0.20 -18.64 -10.17
C PHE A 511 1.65 -18.18 -10.33
N LEU A 512 2.58 -19.11 -10.53
CA LEU A 512 3.99 -18.76 -10.74
C LEU A 512 4.21 -17.89 -11.99
N VAL A 513 3.48 -18.12 -13.08
CA VAL A 513 3.55 -17.28 -14.29
C VAL A 513 3.15 -15.85 -13.98
N ARG A 514 2.02 -15.67 -13.28
CA ARG A 514 1.58 -14.35 -12.85
C ARG A 514 2.61 -13.70 -11.93
N MET A 515 3.10 -14.42 -10.92
CA MET A 515 4.16 -13.95 -10.03
C MET A 515 5.44 -13.56 -10.79
N ALA A 516 5.87 -14.37 -11.76
CA ALA A 516 7.06 -14.12 -12.56
C ALA A 516 6.90 -12.86 -13.42
N PHE A 517 5.71 -12.64 -14.01
CA PHE A 517 5.40 -11.42 -14.74
C PHE A 517 5.45 -10.18 -13.84
N VAL A 518 4.82 -10.26 -12.66
CA VAL A 518 4.83 -9.17 -11.67
C VAL A 518 6.25 -8.85 -11.20
N TYR A 519 7.05 -9.88 -10.91
CA TYR A 519 8.44 -9.74 -10.50
C TYR A 519 9.31 -9.14 -11.61
N TRP A 520 9.16 -9.59 -12.85
CA TRP A 520 9.89 -9.05 -13.99
C TRP A 520 9.62 -7.55 -14.18
N ARG A 521 8.33 -7.18 -14.21
CA ARG A 521 7.88 -5.81 -14.48
C ARG A 521 8.22 -4.85 -13.34
N ASN A 522 7.87 -5.22 -12.11
CA ASN A 522 7.90 -4.27 -11.00
C ASN A 522 9.08 -4.52 -10.07
N GLY A 523 9.52 -5.76 -9.88
CA GLY A 523 10.42 -6.10 -8.76
C GLY A 523 9.67 -5.95 -7.43
N VAL A 524 9.44 -7.05 -6.72
CA VAL A 524 8.54 -7.06 -5.55
C VAL A 524 9.27 -7.01 -4.21
N PHE A 525 10.60 -7.05 -4.23
CA PHE A 525 11.43 -6.92 -3.03
C PHE A 525 11.95 -5.49 -2.96
N LEU A 526 11.40 -4.71 -2.03
CA LEU A 526 11.78 -3.32 -1.78
C LEU A 526 13.26 -3.26 -1.41
N ARG A 527 14.05 -2.66 -2.30
CA ARG A 527 15.49 -2.39 -2.12
C ARG A 527 15.82 -0.90 -2.15
N TRP A 528 15.08 -0.18 -2.99
CA TRP A 528 15.28 1.25 -3.26
C TRP A 528 14.02 1.87 -3.85
N HIS A 529 13.30 1.11 -4.68
CA HIS A 529 12.01 1.52 -5.22
C HIS A 529 10.89 0.74 -4.54
N MET A 530 9.74 1.42 -4.37
CA MET A 530 8.51 0.78 -3.97
C MET A 530 7.67 0.45 -5.23
N PRO A 531 7.34 -0.83 -5.47
CA PRO A 531 6.49 -1.19 -6.60
C PRO A 531 5.07 -0.67 -6.36
N ALA A 532 4.33 -0.45 -7.45
CA ALA A 532 2.92 -0.15 -7.37
C ALA A 532 2.20 -1.19 -6.49
N GLN A 533 1.46 -0.70 -5.51
CA GLN A 533 1.06 -1.49 -4.34
C GLN A 533 0.16 -2.66 -4.71
N ASN A 534 -0.77 -2.48 -5.65
CA ASN A 534 -1.64 -3.54 -6.17
C ASN A 534 -0.84 -4.71 -6.74
N TRP A 535 0.24 -4.42 -7.48
CA TRP A 535 1.13 -5.44 -8.01
C TRP A 535 1.90 -6.15 -6.89
N GLY A 536 2.50 -5.39 -5.96
CA GLY A 536 3.22 -5.97 -4.81
C GLY A 536 2.33 -6.87 -3.94
N PHE A 537 1.11 -6.41 -3.63
CA PHE A 537 0.15 -7.18 -2.85
C PHE A 537 -0.37 -8.40 -3.60
N SER A 538 -0.62 -8.29 -4.92
CA SER A 538 -1.01 -9.44 -5.74
C SER A 538 0.05 -10.54 -5.78
N PHE A 539 1.34 -10.18 -5.86
CA PHE A 539 2.43 -11.16 -5.79
C PHE A 539 2.43 -11.91 -4.45
N TYR A 540 2.16 -11.21 -3.36
CA TYR A 540 2.10 -11.81 -2.03
C TYR A 540 0.93 -12.80 -1.90
N LEU A 541 -0.28 -12.43 -2.35
CA LEU A 541 -1.44 -13.33 -2.35
C LEU A 541 -1.21 -14.54 -3.26
N ASP A 542 -0.68 -14.34 -4.48
CA ASP A 542 -0.38 -15.44 -5.39
C ASP A 542 0.66 -16.42 -4.80
N ALA A 543 1.63 -15.93 -4.02
CA ALA A 543 2.62 -16.78 -3.34
C ALA A 543 1.99 -17.63 -2.22
N LEU A 544 1.00 -17.09 -1.50
CA LEU A 544 0.22 -17.81 -0.49
C LEU A 544 -0.72 -18.84 -1.14
N ALA A 545 -1.46 -18.44 -2.17
CA ALA A 545 -2.32 -19.31 -2.96
C ALA A 545 -1.53 -20.48 -3.58
N LEU A 546 -0.34 -20.21 -4.15
CA LEU A 546 0.60 -21.22 -4.62
C LEU A 546 0.96 -22.21 -3.51
N SER A 547 1.28 -21.72 -2.31
CA SER A 547 1.62 -22.57 -1.16
C SER A 547 0.45 -23.50 -0.79
N ALA A 548 -0.76 -22.95 -0.72
CA ALA A 548 -1.97 -23.68 -0.37
C ALA A 548 -2.32 -24.77 -1.40
N VAL A 549 -2.31 -24.43 -2.69
CA VAL A 549 -2.59 -25.37 -3.80
C VAL A 549 -1.59 -26.53 -3.80
N CYS A 550 -0.31 -26.24 -3.59
CA CYS A 550 0.74 -27.23 -3.57
C CYS A 550 0.61 -28.22 -2.41
N PHE A 551 0.37 -27.73 -1.19
CA PHE A 551 0.19 -28.62 -0.04
C PHE A 551 -1.11 -29.42 -0.12
N ALA A 552 -2.22 -28.79 -0.51
CA ALA A 552 -3.48 -29.50 -0.74
C ALA A 552 -3.35 -30.54 -1.87
N GLY A 553 -2.57 -30.21 -2.91
CA GLY A 553 -2.28 -31.03 -4.09
C GLY A 553 -1.82 -32.45 -3.77
N VAL A 554 -1.06 -32.63 -2.67
CA VAL A 554 -0.59 -33.95 -2.23
C VAL A 554 -1.76 -34.90 -1.92
N ALA A 555 -2.85 -34.37 -1.34
CA ALA A 555 -4.02 -35.14 -0.92
C ALA A 555 -5.13 -35.25 -1.99
N LEU A 556 -5.05 -34.46 -3.07
CA LEU A 556 -6.09 -34.44 -4.12
C LEU A 556 -6.39 -35.78 -4.81
N PRO A 557 -5.47 -36.75 -4.93
CA PRO A 557 -5.82 -38.08 -5.43
C PRO A 557 -6.95 -38.77 -4.62
N LEU A 558 -7.02 -38.52 -3.31
CA LEU A 558 -8.11 -39.04 -2.47
C LEU A 558 -9.45 -38.41 -2.87
N ALA A 559 -9.48 -37.10 -3.06
CA ALA A 559 -10.68 -36.39 -3.51
C ALA A 559 -11.13 -36.86 -4.90
N ALA A 560 -10.19 -37.04 -5.84
CA ALA A 560 -10.45 -37.59 -7.16
C ALA A 560 -11.07 -39.01 -7.07
N TRP A 561 -10.51 -39.87 -6.23
CA TRP A 561 -11.02 -41.23 -6.02
C TRP A 561 -12.42 -41.26 -5.40
N LEU A 562 -12.68 -40.41 -4.40
CA LEU A 562 -14.01 -40.27 -3.79
C LEU A 562 -15.04 -39.80 -4.82
N ALA A 563 -14.72 -38.77 -5.60
CA ALA A 563 -15.60 -38.25 -6.65
C ALA A 563 -15.93 -39.30 -7.72
N ALA A 564 -14.93 -40.08 -8.16
CA ALA A 564 -15.13 -41.19 -9.09
C ALA A 564 -16.05 -42.27 -8.49
N ARG A 565 -15.85 -42.65 -7.21
CA ARG A 565 -16.73 -43.62 -6.54
C ARG A 565 -18.17 -43.15 -6.42
N LEU A 566 -18.39 -41.89 -6.03
CA LEU A 566 -19.72 -41.29 -5.94
C LEU A 566 -20.40 -41.24 -7.32
N THR A 567 -19.64 -40.88 -8.36
CA THR A 567 -20.13 -40.87 -9.74
C THR A 567 -20.53 -42.28 -10.21
N ARG A 568 -19.73 -43.30 -9.87
CA ARG A 568 -20.07 -44.70 -10.18
C ARG A 568 -21.35 -45.14 -9.48
N ALA A 569 -21.51 -44.81 -8.20
CA ALA A 569 -22.68 -45.17 -7.42
C ALA A 569 -23.96 -44.51 -7.97
N THR A 570 -23.89 -43.23 -8.35
CA THR A 570 -25.02 -42.51 -8.94
C THR A 570 -25.40 -43.07 -10.31
N LEU A 571 -24.44 -43.39 -11.18
CA LEU A 571 -24.70 -44.04 -12.47
C LEU A 571 -25.38 -45.40 -12.31
N ARG A 572 -24.94 -46.22 -11.33
CA ARG A 572 -25.57 -47.52 -11.03
C ARG A 572 -27.01 -47.37 -10.54
N ARG A 573 -27.28 -46.39 -9.66
CA ARG A 573 -28.64 -46.10 -9.19
C ARG A 573 -29.57 -45.68 -10.33
N HIS A 574 -29.12 -44.79 -11.23
CA HIS A 574 -29.91 -44.37 -12.40
C HIS A 574 -30.18 -45.50 -13.38
N ALA A 575 -29.22 -46.41 -13.57
CA ALA A 575 -29.43 -47.60 -14.39
C ALA A 575 -30.47 -48.55 -13.76
N ALA A 576 -30.47 -48.70 -12.44
CA ALA A 576 -31.43 -49.53 -11.71
C ALA A 576 -32.86 -48.94 -11.74
N THR A 577 -33.02 -47.63 -11.54
CA THR A 577 -34.33 -46.96 -11.61
C THR A 577 -34.86 -46.83 -13.05
N GLY A 578 -33.98 -46.62 -14.04
CA GLY A 578 -34.37 -46.62 -15.45
C GLY A 578 -34.79 -48.00 -15.97
N ALA A 579 -34.26 -49.08 -15.39
CA ALA A 579 -34.67 -50.45 -15.70
C ALA A 579 -36.00 -50.84 -15.02
N SER A 580 -36.36 -50.23 -13.89
CA SER A 580 -37.64 -50.48 -13.21
C SER A 580 -38.81 -49.69 -13.79
N LEU A 581 -38.56 -48.64 -14.58
CA LEU A 581 -39.59 -47.86 -15.30
C LEU A 581 -39.86 -48.41 -16.72
N ARG A 582 -39.05 -49.35 -17.20
CA ARG A 582 -39.20 -50.03 -18.51
C ARG A 582 -39.73 -51.46 -18.38
N ARG A 583 -39.94 -51.94 -17.16
CA ARG A 583 -40.77 -53.10 -16.84
C ARG A 583 -42.08 -52.58 -16.30
#